data_AF-A0AAD2FZ80-F1
#
_entry.id   AF-A0AAD2FZ80-F1
#
_cell.length_a   1.000
_cell.length_b   1.000
_cell.length_c   1.000
_cell.angle_alpha   90.00
_cell.angle_beta   90.00
_cell.angle_gamma   90.00
#
_symmetry.space_group_name_H-M   'P 1'
#
loop_
_entity.id
_entity.type
_entity.pdbx_description
1 polymer ?
#
loop_
_entity_poly.entity_id
_entity_poly.type
_entity_poly.pdbx_seq_one_letter_code
_entity_poly.pdbx_strand_id
1 'polypeptide(L)'
;MSPPNKKKTKIDLEALCSEVWEHFRQYLDSVEENGGEGDVDELQEIIELSEVHVKYSDSPWTSVVDLLPVLLSVAYNTLADLAIGEYLSTRDDMQSEQRDPKNDGAKQVQSLLIKSLDFFPENAATWSMGANFGRMTNQLSPSNCRQWYQCAVENASRLRSKALEILNDEDVEDLLLKEWIELLILNQVVGVEFEPTQEESEEEEEDLEADDKKSEDEKEEDDDQDKEGEYSASTVESTARFMCAMLWSMVDHQTALMHLKKLPVTHRLHPNVWTLQTKAPDRRVSKAPLAFRPQDGVLPQKLYASIKDTFSPDAEYWNESDYSNRGYYSYFVEYKKNIAPRNLIEDVIVNYLLPRAKQVLCKTDAESICGFEWWVHTRSIKANLGHNLHFDTDESMLQQEKKVTHPILSSVLYLTGGDDDNKGGTTIILNQTPDSKEVADSAWLSAPKDNSFLLFPGNLLHGVLPCPGRGQPDDKEEGNTPQSQKDLIRSWRNPQKGETANRLTFMVGFWTRNVPKSMKQRRLYGPCGPLPPATGDHSWVQNITKGYDKSSPVESGGTDSAILGSPLVQVSPAWEVIDGQKEETPSEELQLEIPHTIDHRFFVRNAPECFRDSLFEDNDDD
;
A
#
# COMPACT_ATOMS: atom_id res chain seq x y z
N MET A 1 -24.80 -17.08 -55.31
CA MET A 1 -24.06 -18.27 -54.82
C MET A 1 -23.96 -18.12 -53.32
N SER A 2 -24.69 -18.93 -52.56
CA SER A 2 -24.57 -18.95 -51.09
C SER A 2 -23.20 -19.51 -50.71
N PRO A 3 -22.48 -18.93 -49.72
CA PRO A 3 -21.21 -19.49 -49.29
C PRO A 3 -21.41 -20.92 -48.78
N PRO A 4 -20.47 -21.84 -49.06
CA PRO A 4 -20.58 -23.22 -48.62
C PRO A 4 -20.66 -23.26 -47.09
N ASN A 5 -21.69 -23.92 -46.57
CA ASN A 5 -21.84 -24.22 -45.14
C ASN A 5 -20.62 -25.04 -44.69
N LYS A 6 -19.62 -24.39 -44.07
CA LYS A 6 -18.56 -25.09 -43.36
C LYS A 6 -19.22 -25.90 -42.24
N LYS A 7 -19.20 -27.23 -42.34
CA LYS A 7 -19.62 -28.10 -41.24
C LYS A 7 -18.72 -27.78 -40.05
N LYS A 8 -19.31 -27.33 -38.94
CA LYS A 8 -18.57 -27.19 -37.67
C LYS A 8 -18.18 -28.60 -37.22
N THR A 9 -16.89 -28.91 -37.25
CA THR A 9 -16.35 -30.14 -36.65
C THR A 9 -16.68 -30.08 -35.16
N LYS A 10 -17.32 -31.13 -34.62
CA LYS A 10 -17.55 -31.25 -33.18
C LYS A 10 -16.18 -31.47 -32.54
N ILE A 11 -15.79 -30.60 -31.64
CA ILE A 11 -14.51 -30.70 -30.95
C ILE A 11 -14.64 -31.69 -29.81
N ASP A 12 -13.58 -32.46 -29.62
CA ASP A 12 -13.42 -33.36 -28.51
C ASP A 12 -12.87 -32.55 -27.33
N LEU A 13 -13.70 -32.35 -26.30
CA LEU A 13 -13.33 -31.50 -25.16
C LEU A 13 -12.33 -32.18 -24.24
N GLU A 14 -12.30 -33.52 -24.20
CA GLU A 14 -11.32 -34.26 -23.39
C GLU A 14 -9.93 -34.11 -23.98
N ALA A 15 -9.81 -34.26 -25.30
CA ALA A 15 -8.54 -34.03 -26.01
C ALA A 15 -8.07 -32.57 -25.84
N LEU A 16 -8.99 -31.61 -25.91
CA LEU A 16 -8.68 -30.21 -25.64
C LEU A 16 -8.16 -30.01 -24.22
N CYS A 17 -8.78 -30.63 -23.19
CA CYS A 17 -8.33 -30.53 -21.80
C CYS A 17 -6.87 -30.99 -21.64
N SER A 18 -6.52 -32.14 -22.21
CA SER A 18 -5.14 -32.64 -22.13
C SER A 18 -4.14 -31.71 -22.79
N GLU A 19 -4.47 -31.14 -23.96
CA GLU A 19 -3.59 -30.23 -24.69
C GLU A 19 -3.37 -28.92 -23.92
N VAL A 20 -4.42 -28.29 -23.42
CA VAL A 20 -4.30 -26.99 -22.72
C VAL A 20 -3.71 -27.14 -21.32
N TRP A 21 -3.86 -28.31 -20.70
CA TRP A 21 -3.24 -28.61 -19.41
C TRP A 21 -1.73 -28.76 -19.53
N GLU A 22 -1.27 -29.39 -20.61
CA GLU A 22 0.17 -29.50 -20.90
C GLU A 22 0.82 -28.12 -21.05
N HIS A 23 0.20 -27.21 -21.81
CA HIS A 23 0.65 -25.81 -21.89
C HIS A 23 0.67 -25.12 -20.51
N PHE A 24 -0.34 -25.38 -19.66
CA PHE A 24 -0.37 -24.79 -18.33
C PHE A 24 0.74 -25.33 -17.41
N ARG A 25 1.05 -26.63 -17.47
CA ARG A 25 2.18 -27.19 -16.72
C ARG A 25 3.51 -26.64 -17.22
N GLN A 26 3.70 -26.55 -18.54
CA GLN A 26 4.91 -25.93 -19.12
C GLN A 26 5.07 -24.48 -18.68
N TYR A 27 3.97 -23.73 -18.57
CA TYR A 27 3.98 -22.41 -17.96
C TYR A 27 4.48 -22.47 -16.50
N LEU A 28 3.91 -23.33 -15.65
CA LEU A 28 4.33 -23.45 -14.25
C LEU A 28 5.81 -23.86 -14.12
N ASP A 29 6.26 -24.87 -14.87
CA ASP A 29 7.66 -25.32 -14.89
C ASP A 29 8.59 -24.14 -15.24
N SER A 30 8.21 -23.32 -16.22
CA SER A 30 8.99 -22.15 -16.61
C SER A 30 9.00 -21.02 -15.57
N VAL A 31 7.96 -20.90 -14.73
CA VAL A 31 7.95 -19.96 -13.59
C VAL A 31 9.05 -20.35 -12.60
N GLU A 32 9.18 -21.63 -12.30
CA GLU A 32 10.21 -22.15 -11.39
C GLU A 32 11.62 -21.96 -11.97
N GLU A 33 11.82 -22.29 -13.26
CA GLU A 33 13.13 -22.18 -13.92
C GLU A 33 13.63 -20.73 -14.07
N ASN A 34 12.73 -19.77 -14.28
CA ASN A 34 13.07 -18.37 -14.57
C ASN A 34 12.93 -17.44 -13.36
N GLY A 35 12.85 -17.98 -12.14
CA GLY A 35 12.80 -17.16 -10.93
C GLY A 35 11.52 -16.33 -10.78
N GLY A 36 10.38 -16.90 -11.19
CA GLY A 36 9.05 -16.31 -11.06
C GLY A 36 8.42 -15.83 -12.37
N GLU A 37 9.17 -15.79 -13.49
CA GLU A 37 8.66 -15.35 -14.79
C GLU A 37 8.34 -16.52 -15.72
N GLY A 38 7.07 -16.92 -15.80
CA GLY A 38 6.65 -17.99 -16.71
C GLY A 38 6.55 -17.57 -18.19
N ASP A 39 6.63 -18.55 -19.10
CA ASP A 39 6.54 -18.36 -20.55
C ASP A 39 5.12 -17.93 -20.96
N VAL A 40 5.01 -16.66 -21.36
CA VAL A 40 3.76 -16.03 -21.74
C VAL A 40 3.13 -16.67 -22.98
N ASP A 41 3.92 -17.28 -23.87
CA ASP A 41 3.42 -17.90 -25.09
C ASP A 41 2.51 -19.10 -24.77
N GLU A 42 2.82 -19.85 -23.71
CA GLU A 42 2.01 -20.98 -23.24
C GLU A 42 0.60 -20.54 -22.80
N LEU A 43 0.49 -19.40 -22.10
CA LEU A 43 -0.80 -18.82 -21.71
C LEU A 43 -1.61 -18.35 -22.92
N GLN A 44 -0.95 -17.86 -23.96
CA GLN A 44 -1.60 -17.44 -25.20
C GLN A 44 -2.15 -18.64 -25.97
N GLU A 45 -1.39 -19.73 -26.07
CA GLU A 45 -1.85 -20.97 -26.72
C GLU A 45 -3.08 -21.56 -26.01
N ILE A 46 -3.12 -21.58 -24.67
CA ILE A 46 -4.31 -21.97 -23.91
C ILE A 46 -5.55 -21.17 -24.35
N ILE A 47 -5.40 -19.85 -24.48
CA ILE A 47 -6.47 -18.95 -24.88
C ILE A 47 -6.89 -19.23 -26.34
N GLU A 48 -5.96 -19.33 -27.27
CA GLU A 48 -6.24 -19.55 -28.69
C GLU A 48 -6.99 -20.86 -28.94
N LEU A 49 -6.58 -21.93 -28.25
CA LEU A 49 -7.19 -23.25 -28.34
C LEU A 49 -8.58 -23.29 -27.70
N SER A 50 -8.80 -22.57 -26.60
CA SER A 50 -10.00 -22.76 -25.75
C SER A 50 -11.09 -21.70 -25.93
N GLU A 51 -10.77 -20.43 -26.22
CA GLU A 51 -11.70 -19.29 -26.10
C GLU A 51 -12.97 -19.46 -26.96
N VAL A 52 -12.82 -20.08 -28.14
CA VAL A 52 -13.91 -20.30 -29.11
C VAL A 52 -14.82 -21.49 -28.77
N HIS A 53 -14.42 -22.33 -27.82
CA HIS A 53 -15.05 -23.61 -27.51
C HIS A 53 -15.65 -23.63 -26.10
N VAL A 54 -15.02 -22.90 -25.19
CA VAL A 54 -15.40 -22.87 -23.78
C VAL A 54 -16.35 -21.70 -23.51
N LYS A 55 -17.33 -21.96 -22.66
CA LYS A 55 -18.22 -20.92 -22.11
C LYS A 55 -18.36 -21.20 -20.63
N TYR A 56 -18.51 -20.13 -19.85
CA TYR A 56 -18.87 -20.27 -18.46
C TYR A 56 -20.18 -21.06 -18.33
N SER A 57 -20.14 -22.08 -17.47
CA SER A 57 -21.29 -22.77 -16.93
C SER A 57 -21.10 -22.89 -15.44
N ASP A 58 -22.17 -22.67 -14.69
CA ASP A 58 -22.22 -23.01 -13.27
C ASP A 58 -22.08 -24.53 -13.16
N SER A 59 -20.89 -24.99 -12.72
CA SER A 59 -20.51 -26.40 -12.77
C SER A 59 -20.20 -26.94 -11.38
N PRO A 60 -20.61 -28.18 -11.08
CA PRO A 60 -20.29 -28.82 -9.81
C PRO A 60 -18.79 -29.16 -9.65
N TRP A 61 -17.95 -29.10 -10.71
CA TRP A 61 -16.55 -29.59 -10.75
C TRP A 61 -16.46 -31.11 -10.60
N THR A 62 -17.21 -31.82 -11.44
CA THR A 62 -17.26 -33.29 -11.43
C THR A 62 -16.33 -33.94 -12.46
N SER A 63 -15.65 -33.14 -13.27
CA SER A 63 -14.72 -33.58 -14.33
C SER A 63 -13.75 -32.46 -14.68
N VAL A 64 -12.61 -32.77 -15.28
CA VAL A 64 -11.65 -31.74 -15.75
C VAL A 64 -12.25 -30.79 -16.79
N VAL A 65 -13.21 -31.27 -17.60
CA VAL A 65 -13.92 -30.44 -18.60
C VAL A 65 -14.68 -29.29 -17.92
N ASP A 66 -15.17 -29.52 -16.69
CA ASP A 66 -15.85 -28.50 -15.90
C ASP A 66 -14.94 -27.34 -15.48
N LEU A 67 -13.62 -27.57 -15.46
CA LEU A 67 -12.60 -26.62 -15.03
C LEU A 67 -11.94 -25.88 -16.20
N LEU A 68 -12.25 -26.21 -17.46
CA LEU A 68 -11.77 -25.44 -18.63
C LEU A 68 -12.08 -23.93 -18.55
N PRO A 69 -13.28 -23.47 -18.13
CA PRO A 69 -13.53 -22.04 -17.94
C PRO A 69 -12.66 -21.42 -16.82
N VAL A 70 -12.31 -22.20 -15.80
CA VAL A 70 -11.42 -21.77 -14.70
C VAL A 70 -10.00 -21.59 -15.23
N LEU A 71 -9.47 -22.57 -15.96
CA LEU A 71 -8.14 -22.48 -16.58
C LEU A 71 -8.01 -21.25 -17.50
N LEU A 72 -9.01 -21.02 -18.37
CA LEU A 72 -9.06 -19.82 -19.20
C LEU A 72 -9.07 -18.53 -18.37
N SER A 73 -9.84 -18.52 -17.28
CA SER A 73 -9.89 -17.38 -16.36
C SER A 73 -8.54 -17.13 -15.68
N VAL A 74 -7.84 -18.19 -15.27
CA VAL A 74 -6.47 -18.14 -14.71
C VAL A 74 -5.50 -17.58 -15.74
N ALA A 75 -5.46 -18.09 -16.96
CA ALA A 75 -4.61 -17.55 -18.03
C ALA A 75 -4.81 -16.04 -18.26
N TYR A 76 -6.07 -15.58 -18.35
CA TYR A 76 -6.35 -14.13 -18.47
C TYR A 76 -5.97 -13.33 -17.21
N ASN A 77 -6.12 -13.92 -16.02
CA ASN A 77 -5.71 -13.30 -14.75
C ASN A 77 -4.20 -13.10 -14.71
N THR A 78 -3.42 -14.13 -15.04
CA THR A 78 -1.96 -14.10 -15.07
C THR A 78 -1.44 -13.10 -16.11
N LEU A 79 -2.01 -13.09 -17.33
CA LEU A 79 -1.67 -12.07 -18.34
C LEU A 79 -2.03 -10.65 -17.86
N ALA A 80 -3.10 -10.49 -17.07
CA ALA A 80 -3.45 -9.19 -16.52
C ALA A 80 -2.42 -8.71 -15.49
N ASP A 81 -1.90 -9.60 -14.65
CA ASP A 81 -0.88 -9.28 -13.65
C ASP A 81 0.42 -8.81 -14.31
N LEU A 82 0.90 -9.56 -15.32
CA LEU A 82 2.05 -9.15 -16.14
C LEU A 82 1.82 -7.77 -16.80
N ALA A 83 0.64 -7.55 -17.37
CA ALA A 83 0.29 -6.27 -17.98
C ALA A 83 0.19 -5.12 -16.94
N ILE A 84 -0.13 -5.41 -15.68
CA ILE A 84 -0.08 -4.43 -14.58
C ILE A 84 1.37 -4.05 -14.29
N GLY A 85 2.26 -5.05 -14.19
CA GLY A 85 3.70 -4.83 -14.02
C GLY A 85 4.26 -3.91 -15.11
N GLU A 86 4.01 -4.25 -16.39
CA GLU A 86 4.41 -3.42 -17.53
C GLU A 86 3.82 -2.00 -17.49
N TYR A 87 2.53 -1.89 -17.14
CA TYR A 87 1.86 -0.60 -17.04
C TYR A 87 2.47 0.29 -15.96
N LEU A 88 2.79 -0.27 -14.79
CA LEU A 88 3.38 0.48 -13.69
C LEU A 88 4.82 0.91 -14.03
N SER A 89 5.65 -0.01 -14.54
CA SER A 89 7.01 0.30 -15.00
C SER A 89 7.02 1.39 -16.08
N THR A 90 6.14 1.28 -17.08
CA THR A 90 6.02 2.29 -18.14
C THR A 90 5.52 3.63 -17.60
N ARG A 91 4.61 3.62 -16.62
CA ARG A 91 4.10 4.87 -16.03
C ARG A 91 5.20 5.62 -15.30
N ASP A 92 6.09 4.90 -14.66
CA ASP A 92 7.23 5.48 -13.95
C ASP A 92 8.27 6.02 -14.95
N ASP A 93 8.53 5.30 -16.06
CA ASP A 93 9.35 5.81 -17.17
C ASP A 93 8.75 7.05 -17.84
N MET A 94 7.43 7.07 -18.10
CA MET A 94 6.78 8.17 -18.82
C MET A 94 6.66 9.45 -18.01
N GLN A 95 6.68 9.39 -16.67
CA GLN A 95 6.81 10.60 -15.84
C GLN A 95 8.14 11.34 -16.12
N SER A 96 9.17 10.62 -16.57
CA SER A 96 10.44 11.24 -16.96
C SER A 96 10.38 11.96 -18.32
N GLU A 97 9.52 11.54 -19.25
CA GLU A 97 9.52 12.02 -20.64
C GLU A 97 8.42 13.04 -21.02
N GLN A 98 7.58 13.50 -20.08
CA GLN A 98 6.46 14.43 -20.34
C GLN A 98 5.54 14.03 -21.51
N ARG A 99 5.40 12.73 -21.80
CA ARG A 99 4.45 12.23 -22.81
C ARG A 99 3.15 11.83 -22.14
N ASP A 100 2.02 12.25 -22.72
CA ASP A 100 0.70 11.79 -22.30
C ASP A 100 0.67 10.25 -22.40
N PRO A 101 0.57 9.52 -21.28
CA PRO A 101 0.59 8.07 -21.31
C PRO A 101 -0.56 7.62 -22.20
N LYS A 102 -0.23 6.86 -23.25
CA LYS A 102 -1.28 6.25 -24.07
C LYS A 102 -2.12 5.43 -23.11
N ASN A 103 -3.39 5.81 -22.98
CA ASN A 103 -4.42 5.15 -22.18
C ASN A 103 -4.77 3.76 -22.74
N ASP A 104 -3.82 3.09 -23.39
CA ASP A 104 -3.99 1.81 -24.06
C ASP A 104 -3.55 0.69 -23.11
N GLY A 105 -2.45 0.85 -22.36
CA GLY A 105 -2.02 -0.15 -21.36
C GLY A 105 -3.04 -0.36 -20.24
N ALA A 106 -3.57 0.72 -19.65
CA ALA A 106 -4.59 0.60 -18.62
C ALA A 106 -5.91 -0.04 -19.12
N LYS A 107 -6.24 0.15 -20.41
CA LYS A 107 -7.40 -0.51 -21.03
C LYS A 107 -7.12 -1.98 -21.32
N GLN A 108 -5.88 -2.34 -21.67
CA GLN A 108 -5.46 -3.72 -21.88
C GLN A 108 -5.60 -4.51 -20.58
N VAL A 109 -5.02 -4.02 -19.47
CA VAL A 109 -5.19 -4.61 -18.13
C VAL A 109 -6.66 -4.80 -17.80
N GLN A 110 -7.46 -3.73 -17.92
CA GLN A 110 -8.90 -3.80 -17.67
C GLN A 110 -9.59 -4.86 -18.54
N SER A 111 -9.24 -4.93 -19.83
CA SER A 111 -9.82 -5.92 -20.75
C SER A 111 -9.50 -7.35 -20.35
N LEU A 112 -8.25 -7.63 -19.93
CA LEU A 112 -7.82 -8.95 -19.48
C LEU A 112 -8.55 -9.38 -18.21
N LEU A 113 -8.63 -8.50 -17.21
CA LEU A 113 -9.36 -8.78 -15.95
C LEU A 113 -10.85 -9.05 -16.19
N ILE A 114 -11.47 -8.28 -17.09
CA ILE A 114 -12.87 -8.50 -17.46
C ILE A 114 -13.05 -9.82 -18.20
N LYS A 115 -12.12 -10.17 -19.10
CA LYS A 115 -12.16 -11.46 -19.81
C LYS A 115 -12.04 -12.62 -18.85
N SER A 116 -11.13 -12.53 -17.88
CA SER A 116 -11.02 -13.52 -16.81
C SER A 116 -12.36 -13.73 -16.08
N LEU A 117 -13.03 -12.65 -15.66
CA LEU A 117 -14.34 -12.73 -15.01
C LEU A 117 -15.49 -13.15 -15.95
N ASP A 118 -15.39 -12.92 -17.26
CA ASP A 118 -16.37 -13.41 -18.23
C ASP A 118 -16.32 -14.95 -18.34
N PHE A 119 -15.14 -15.57 -18.13
CA PHE A 119 -14.96 -17.02 -18.13
C PHE A 119 -15.22 -17.67 -16.78
N PHE A 120 -14.83 -17.03 -15.68
CA PHE A 120 -15.13 -17.50 -14.33
C PHE A 120 -15.44 -16.30 -13.41
N PRO A 121 -16.72 -15.91 -13.27
CA PRO A 121 -17.13 -14.77 -12.45
C PRO A 121 -16.79 -14.90 -10.97
N GLU A 122 -16.41 -16.10 -10.53
CA GLU A 122 -16.05 -16.40 -9.15
C GLU A 122 -14.53 -16.31 -8.92
N ASN A 123 -13.72 -15.95 -9.91
CA ASN A 123 -12.27 -15.84 -9.75
C ASN A 123 -11.90 -14.75 -8.71
N ALA A 124 -11.61 -15.18 -7.48
CA ALA A 124 -11.38 -14.28 -6.35
C ALA A 124 -10.10 -13.45 -6.51
N ALA A 125 -9.02 -14.04 -7.03
CA ALA A 125 -7.79 -13.35 -7.36
C ALA A 125 -8.05 -12.19 -8.34
N THR A 126 -8.83 -12.42 -9.39
CA THR A 126 -9.17 -11.36 -10.37
C THR A 126 -9.98 -10.23 -9.76
N TRP A 127 -10.94 -10.53 -8.86
CA TRP A 127 -11.68 -9.49 -8.13
C TRP A 127 -10.75 -8.66 -7.23
N SER A 128 -9.84 -9.30 -6.50
CA SER A 128 -8.89 -8.62 -5.62
C SER A 128 -7.90 -7.75 -6.42
N MET A 129 -7.30 -8.30 -7.46
CA MET A 129 -6.38 -7.61 -8.37
C MET A 129 -7.08 -6.45 -9.09
N GLY A 130 -8.30 -6.66 -9.59
CA GLY A 130 -9.06 -5.60 -10.25
C GLY A 130 -9.44 -4.45 -9.32
N ALA A 131 -9.75 -4.75 -8.06
CA ALA A 131 -9.97 -3.72 -7.03
C ALA A 131 -8.68 -2.90 -6.78
N ASN A 132 -7.53 -3.58 -6.64
CA ASN A 132 -6.23 -2.95 -6.46
C ASN A 132 -5.89 -2.04 -7.64
N PHE A 133 -5.91 -2.58 -8.86
CA PHE A 133 -5.58 -1.85 -10.08
C PHE A 133 -6.54 -0.67 -10.30
N GLY A 134 -7.84 -0.91 -10.19
CA GLY A 134 -8.86 0.12 -10.36
C GLY A 134 -8.73 1.25 -9.34
N ARG A 135 -8.34 0.95 -8.10
CA ARG A 135 -8.02 1.96 -7.07
C ARG A 135 -6.77 2.75 -7.44
N MET A 136 -5.65 2.08 -7.74
CA MET A 136 -4.36 2.74 -8.02
C MET A 136 -4.39 3.64 -9.26
N THR A 137 -5.22 3.27 -10.24
CA THR A 137 -5.44 4.05 -11.47
C THR A 137 -6.59 5.05 -11.37
N ASN A 138 -7.27 5.13 -10.21
CA ASN A 138 -8.46 5.96 -9.99
C ASN A 138 -9.61 5.68 -10.98
N GLN A 139 -9.71 4.45 -11.49
CA GLN A 139 -10.77 3.99 -12.38
C GLN A 139 -11.99 3.45 -11.64
N LEU A 140 -11.82 3.04 -10.39
CA LEU A 140 -12.90 2.63 -9.49
C LEU A 140 -13.11 3.68 -8.39
N SER A 141 -14.37 3.99 -8.10
CA SER A 141 -14.71 4.79 -6.92
C SER A 141 -14.40 3.99 -5.65
N PRO A 142 -14.19 4.64 -4.49
CA PRO A 142 -14.01 3.93 -3.23
C PRO A 142 -15.14 2.95 -2.91
N SER A 143 -16.38 3.27 -3.31
CA SER A 143 -17.53 2.37 -3.13
C SER A 143 -17.44 1.13 -4.00
N ASN A 144 -17.09 1.28 -5.27
CA ASN A 144 -16.92 0.14 -6.16
C ASN A 144 -15.71 -0.71 -5.72
N CYS A 145 -14.59 -0.10 -5.31
CA CYS A 145 -13.46 -0.84 -4.76
C CYS A 145 -13.88 -1.74 -3.59
N ARG A 146 -14.67 -1.21 -2.63
CA ARG A 146 -15.20 -2.02 -1.52
C ARG A 146 -16.01 -3.22 -2.00
N GLN A 147 -16.90 -3.02 -2.97
CA GLN A 147 -17.74 -4.10 -3.48
C GLN A 147 -16.92 -5.15 -4.26
N TRP A 148 -15.89 -4.73 -5.00
CA TRP A 148 -14.97 -5.65 -5.66
C TRP A 148 -14.18 -6.52 -4.65
N TYR A 149 -13.60 -5.91 -3.61
CA TYR A 149 -12.95 -6.70 -2.54
C TYR A 149 -13.95 -7.58 -1.80
N GLN A 150 -15.20 -7.14 -1.60
CA GLN A 150 -16.24 -7.97 -1.00
C GLN A 150 -16.52 -9.22 -1.84
N CYS A 151 -16.61 -9.09 -3.17
CA CYS A 151 -16.73 -10.23 -4.07
C CYS A 151 -15.50 -11.17 -3.98
N ALA A 152 -14.28 -10.61 -3.87
CA ALA A 152 -13.08 -11.40 -3.66
C ALA A 152 -13.14 -12.22 -2.37
N VAL A 153 -13.54 -11.59 -1.25
CA VAL A 153 -13.71 -12.27 0.06
C VAL A 153 -14.72 -13.41 -0.04
N GLU A 154 -15.92 -13.13 -0.56
CA GLU A 154 -17.01 -14.12 -0.63
C GLU A 154 -16.65 -15.32 -1.51
N ASN A 155 -15.99 -15.05 -2.65
CA ASN A 155 -15.56 -16.10 -3.55
C ASN A 155 -14.38 -16.88 -2.98
N ALA A 156 -13.35 -16.23 -2.42
CA ALA A 156 -12.19 -16.91 -1.87
C ALA A 156 -12.59 -17.89 -0.76
N SER A 157 -13.39 -17.45 0.23
CA SER A 157 -13.83 -18.32 1.31
C SER A 157 -14.63 -19.52 0.80
N ARG A 158 -15.61 -19.29 -0.08
CA ARG A 158 -16.49 -20.35 -0.58
C ARG A 158 -15.75 -21.35 -1.46
N LEU A 159 -14.91 -20.87 -2.38
CA LEU A 159 -14.16 -21.70 -3.31
C LEU A 159 -13.11 -22.53 -2.57
N ARG A 160 -12.40 -21.94 -1.59
CA ARG A 160 -11.46 -22.68 -0.71
C ARG A 160 -12.17 -23.83 -0.01
N SER A 161 -13.28 -23.56 0.68
CA SER A 161 -14.04 -24.61 1.38
C SER A 161 -14.49 -25.73 0.44
N LYS A 162 -15.01 -25.38 -0.74
CA LYS A 162 -15.46 -26.36 -1.73
C LYS A 162 -14.30 -27.19 -2.31
N ALA A 163 -13.16 -26.56 -2.59
CA ALA A 163 -11.98 -27.25 -3.12
C ALA A 163 -11.43 -28.25 -2.10
N LEU A 164 -11.27 -27.83 -0.84
CA LEU A 164 -10.81 -28.71 0.24
C LEU A 164 -11.79 -29.86 0.51
N GLU A 165 -13.10 -29.63 0.40
CA GLU A 165 -14.10 -30.71 0.50
C GLU A 165 -13.85 -31.79 -0.57
N ILE A 166 -13.56 -31.40 -1.82
CA ILE A 166 -13.32 -32.34 -2.92
C ILE A 166 -11.96 -33.05 -2.80
N LEU A 167 -10.92 -32.33 -2.38
CA LEU A 167 -9.59 -32.92 -2.21
C LEU A 167 -9.59 -33.99 -1.10
N ASN A 168 -10.32 -33.72 -0.02
CA ASN A 168 -10.49 -34.65 1.11
C ASN A 168 -11.56 -35.72 0.87
N ASP A 169 -12.29 -35.68 -0.24
CA ASP A 169 -13.29 -36.70 -0.57
C ASP A 169 -12.59 -37.95 -1.13
N GLU A 170 -12.62 -39.04 -0.37
CA GLU A 170 -12.09 -40.35 -0.78
C GLU A 170 -12.89 -40.97 -1.93
N ASP A 171 -14.16 -40.56 -2.12
CA ASP A 171 -15.01 -41.08 -3.21
C ASP A 171 -14.62 -40.48 -4.59
N VAL A 172 -13.78 -39.44 -4.62
CA VAL A 172 -13.27 -38.82 -5.85
C VAL A 172 -11.97 -39.51 -6.26
N GLU A 173 -12.10 -40.55 -7.08
CA GLU A 173 -10.95 -41.35 -7.59
C GLU A 173 -10.13 -40.65 -8.69
N ASP A 174 -10.65 -39.58 -9.30
CA ASP A 174 -9.99 -38.87 -10.40
C ASP A 174 -8.87 -37.97 -9.88
N LEU A 175 -7.65 -38.51 -9.84
CA LEU A 175 -6.45 -37.78 -9.39
C LEU A 175 -6.15 -36.53 -10.23
N LEU A 176 -6.43 -36.58 -11.54
CA LEU A 176 -6.21 -35.44 -12.42
C LEU A 176 -7.20 -34.31 -12.09
N LEU A 177 -8.45 -34.64 -11.75
CA LEU A 177 -9.41 -33.66 -11.27
C LEU A 177 -8.93 -33.00 -9.96
N LYS A 178 -8.41 -33.78 -9.01
CA LYS A 178 -7.86 -33.26 -7.75
C LYS A 178 -6.70 -32.30 -8.01
N GLU A 179 -5.75 -32.69 -8.85
CA GLU A 179 -4.63 -31.84 -9.24
C GLU A 179 -5.10 -30.51 -9.88
N TRP A 180 -6.08 -30.55 -10.79
CA TRP A 180 -6.62 -29.32 -11.38
C TRP A 180 -7.30 -28.43 -10.33
N ILE A 181 -8.00 -29.00 -9.36
CA ILE A 181 -8.65 -28.24 -8.28
C ILE A 181 -7.60 -27.58 -7.40
N GLU A 182 -6.57 -28.30 -7.02
CA GLU A 182 -5.46 -27.77 -6.24
C GLU A 182 -4.75 -26.64 -6.99
N LEU A 183 -4.19 -26.92 -8.17
CA LEU A 183 -3.40 -25.94 -8.89
C LEU A 183 -4.24 -24.74 -9.38
N LEU A 184 -5.45 -24.95 -9.90
CA LEU A 184 -6.24 -23.84 -10.43
C LEU A 184 -7.07 -23.13 -9.35
N ILE A 185 -7.78 -23.88 -8.50
CA ILE A 185 -8.68 -23.24 -7.53
C ILE A 185 -7.90 -22.80 -6.30
N LEU A 186 -7.15 -23.69 -5.65
CA LEU A 186 -6.41 -23.35 -4.45
C LEU A 186 -5.28 -22.37 -4.74
N ASN A 187 -4.32 -22.74 -5.59
CA ASN A 187 -3.12 -21.92 -5.77
C ASN A 187 -3.45 -20.63 -6.53
N GLN A 188 -4.07 -20.73 -7.71
CA GLN A 188 -4.23 -19.57 -8.61
C GLN A 188 -5.45 -18.68 -8.30
N VAL A 189 -6.61 -19.27 -7.96
CA VAL A 189 -7.84 -18.47 -7.76
C VAL A 189 -7.98 -17.94 -6.33
N VAL A 190 -7.63 -18.73 -5.32
CA VAL A 190 -7.77 -18.32 -3.91
C VAL A 190 -6.45 -18.06 -3.20
N GLY A 191 -5.29 -18.36 -3.80
CA GLY A 191 -3.98 -18.11 -3.19
C GLY A 191 -3.76 -18.91 -1.91
N VAL A 192 -4.02 -20.22 -1.98
CA VAL A 192 -3.75 -21.21 -0.92
C VAL A 192 -2.70 -22.16 -1.46
N GLU A 193 -1.68 -22.44 -0.67
CA GLU A 193 -0.57 -23.31 -1.01
C GLU A 193 -0.55 -24.51 -0.05
N PHE A 194 -0.02 -25.65 -0.50
CA PHE A 194 0.19 -26.80 0.38
C PHE A 194 1.56 -26.69 1.03
N GLU A 195 1.60 -26.75 2.36
CA GLU A 195 2.83 -26.67 3.15
C GLU A 195 3.12 -28.06 3.75
N PRO A 196 4.19 -28.76 3.31
CA PRO A 196 4.58 -30.02 3.94
C PRO A 196 5.02 -29.80 5.38
N THR A 197 4.78 -30.78 6.26
CA THR A 197 5.22 -30.69 7.66
C THR A 197 6.75 -30.62 7.74
N GLN A 198 7.26 -29.89 8.74
CA GLN A 198 8.70 -29.65 8.90
C GLN A 198 9.53 -30.95 8.99
N GLU A 199 8.96 -32.04 9.51
CA GLU A 199 9.65 -33.33 9.61
C GLU A 199 10.02 -33.90 8.23
N GLU A 200 9.20 -33.66 7.19
CA GLU A 200 9.51 -34.10 5.82
C GLU A 200 10.56 -33.20 5.14
N SER A 201 10.56 -31.90 5.46
CA SER A 201 11.50 -30.95 4.83
C SER A 201 12.96 -31.16 5.25
N GLU A 202 13.20 -31.63 6.48
CA GLU A 202 14.56 -31.90 6.97
C GLU A 202 15.15 -33.19 6.35
N GLU A 203 14.31 -34.19 6.03
CA GLU A 203 14.77 -35.44 5.41
C GLU A 203 15.16 -35.25 3.93
N GLU A 204 14.41 -34.44 3.17
CA GLU A 204 14.76 -34.12 1.77
C GLU A 204 16.08 -33.32 1.65
N GLU A 205 16.41 -32.45 2.62
CA GLU A 205 17.69 -31.73 2.62
C GLU A 205 18.89 -32.62 3.00
N GLU A 206 18.72 -33.59 3.91
CA GLU A 206 19.81 -34.51 4.31
C GLU A 206 20.20 -35.49 3.17
N ASP A 207 19.23 -35.92 2.35
CA ASP A 207 19.50 -36.83 1.23
C ASP A 207 20.23 -36.15 0.06
N LEU A 208 20.00 -34.85 -0.17
CA LEU A 208 20.73 -34.07 -1.18
C LEU A 208 22.21 -33.85 -0.80
N GLU A 209 22.58 -33.90 0.48
CA GLU A 209 23.99 -33.82 0.91
C GLU A 209 24.72 -35.17 0.92
N ALA A 210 23.99 -36.30 0.86
CA ALA A 210 24.58 -37.64 0.96
C ALA A 210 24.97 -38.27 -0.38
N ASP A 211 24.49 -37.74 -1.52
CA ASP A 211 24.45 -38.50 -2.77
C ASP A 211 25.65 -38.33 -3.73
N ASP A 212 26.75 -37.69 -3.29
CA ASP A 212 27.93 -37.54 -4.16
C ASP A 212 28.77 -38.84 -4.28
N LYS A 213 28.36 -39.97 -3.65
CA LYS A 213 29.08 -41.25 -3.71
C LYS A 213 28.23 -42.51 -3.46
N LYS A 214 27.39 -42.99 -4.41
CA LYS A 214 27.20 -44.45 -4.64
C LYS A 214 26.34 -44.83 -5.87
N SER A 215 26.87 -45.81 -6.61
CA SER A 215 26.30 -46.78 -7.57
C SER A 215 24.81 -46.76 -8.00
N GLU A 216 24.64 -46.79 -9.31
CA GLU A 216 23.43 -46.68 -10.16
C GLU A 216 22.36 -47.82 -10.15
N ASP A 217 22.26 -48.73 -9.17
CA ASP A 217 21.52 -50.00 -9.41
C ASP A 217 20.35 -50.40 -8.48
N GLU A 218 19.85 -49.55 -7.59
CA GLU A 218 18.64 -49.87 -6.80
C GLU A 218 17.60 -48.75 -6.90
N LYS A 219 16.69 -48.87 -7.88
CA LYS A 219 15.43 -48.11 -7.91
C LYS A 219 14.46 -48.82 -6.96
N GLU A 220 14.41 -48.36 -5.71
CA GLU A 220 13.37 -48.77 -4.78
C GLU A 220 12.01 -48.22 -5.25
N GLU A 221 10.99 -49.05 -5.08
CA GLU A 221 9.58 -48.72 -5.32
C GLU A 221 9.16 -47.81 -4.15
N ASP A 222 9.20 -46.49 -4.35
CA ASP A 222 8.68 -45.51 -3.38
C ASP A 222 7.18 -45.75 -3.21
N ASP A 223 6.83 -46.33 -2.05
CA ASP A 223 5.48 -46.38 -1.53
C ASP A 223 4.99 -44.93 -1.33
N ASP A 224 3.82 -44.61 -1.89
CA ASP A 224 3.04 -43.37 -1.68
C ASP A 224 2.79 -43.14 -0.18
N GLN A 225 3.80 -42.64 0.56
CA GLN A 225 3.60 -42.13 1.91
C GLN A 225 2.78 -40.85 1.76
N ASP A 226 1.58 -40.87 2.33
CA ASP A 226 0.69 -39.72 2.45
C ASP A 226 1.50 -38.55 3.05
N LYS A 227 1.98 -37.62 2.22
CA LYS A 227 2.75 -36.47 2.68
C LYS A 227 1.94 -35.73 3.73
N GLU A 228 2.39 -35.76 4.98
CA GLU A 228 1.72 -35.06 6.07
C GLU A 228 1.98 -33.57 5.86
N GLY A 229 0.93 -32.81 5.52
CA GLY A 229 1.01 -31.38 5.28
C GLY A 229 -0.34 -30.69 5.47
N GLU A 230 -0.31 -29.36 5.54
CA GLU A 230 -1.50 -28.54 5.71
C GLU A 230 -1.60 -27.48 4.61
N TYR A 231 -2.83 -27.17 4.19
CA TYR A 231 -3.06 -26.07 3.26
C TYR A 231 -3.03 -24.73 3.99
N SER A 232 -2.27 -23.77 3.47
CA SER A 232 -2.11 -22.44 4.04
C SER A 232 -3.41 -21.62 4.08
N ALA A 233 -3.35 -20.46 4.73
CA ALA A 233 -4.42 -19.49 4.69
C ALA A 233 -4.50 -18.80 3.31
N SER A 234 -5.71 -18.46 2.86
CA SER A 234 -5.88 -17.77 1.58
C SER A 234 -5.28 -16.35 1.63
N THR A 235 -4.23 -16.11 0.84
CA THR A 235 -3.58 -14.80 0.68
C THR A 235 -4.51 -13.79 -0.01
N VAL A 236 -5.36 -14.27 -0.95
CA VAL A 236 -6.39 -13.48 -1.63
C VAL A 236 -7.45 -13.01 -0.64
N GLU A 237 -7.98 -13.92 0.20
CA GLU A 237 -8.97 -13.58 1.23
C GLU A 237 -8.38 -12.62 2.26
N SER A 238 -7.16 -12.91 2.74
CA SER A 238 -6.42 -12.06 3.69
C SER A 238 -6.32 -10.62 3.18
N THR A 239 -5.82 -10.45 1.95
CA THR A 239 -5.69 -9.15 1.28
C THR A 239 -7.04 -8.46 1.12
N ALA A 240 -8.04 -9.17 0.59
CA ALA A 240 -9.34 -8.59 0.33
C ALA A 240 -10.09 -8.19 1.61
N ARG A 241 -10.01 -8.99 2.68
CA ARG A 241 -10.58 -8.65 3.99
C ARG A 241 -9.88 -7.45 4.61
N PHE A 242 -8.55 -7.41 4.56
CA PHE A 242 -7.78 -6.28 5.08
C PHE A 242 -8.15 -4.97 4.37
N MET A 243 -8.23 -5.01 3.03
CA MET A 243 -8.64 -3.87 2.22
C MET A 243 -10.10 -3.46 2.44
N CYS A 244 -11.02 -4.43 2.56
CA CYS A 244 -12.39 -4.17 2.98
C CYS A 244 -12.42 -3.46 4.34
N ALA A 245 -11.71 -3.97 5.34
CA ALA A 245 -11.65 -3.35 6.67
C ALA A 245 -11.14 -1.90 6.60
N MET A 246 -10.09 -1.63 5.82
CA MET A 246 -9.55 -0.29 5.64
C MET A 246 -10.55 0.67 4.97
N LEU A 247 -11.18 0.25 3.87
CA LEU A 247 -12.12 1.07 3.13
C LEU A 247 -13.45 1.27 3.88
N TRP A 248 -13.94 0.24 4.58
CA TRP A 248 -15.13 0.33 5.42
C TRP A 248 -14.88 1.19 6.66
N SER A 249 -13.66 1.22 7.20
CA SER A 249 -13.33 2.09 8.34
C SER A 249 -13.52 3.58 8.06
N MET A 250 -13.64 3.99 6.80
CA MET A 250 -13.99 5.38 6.45
C MET A 250 -15.49 5.69 6.50
N VAL A 251 -16.37 4.69 6.50
CA VAL A 251 -17.83 4.89 6.30
C VAL A 251 -18.73 4.02 7.19
N ASP A 252 -18.36 2.78 7.47
CA ASP A 252 -19.08 1.83 8.33
C ASP A 252 -18.10 0.97 9.15
N HIS A 253 -17.88 1.40 10.38
CA HIS A 253 -16.94 0.74 11.29
C HIS A 253 -17.41 -0.64 11.77
N GLN A 254 -18.72 -0.93 11.74
CA GLN A 254 -19.21 -2.24 12.15
C GLN A 254 -18.90 -3.27 11.07
N THR A 255 -19.09 -2.92 9.80
CA THR A 255 -18.69 -3.77 8.67
C THR A 255 -17.18 -3.98 8.64
N ALA A 256 -16.39 -2.93 8.89
CA ALA A 256 -14.94 -3.10 9.04
C ALA A 256 -14.58 -4.11 10.15
N LEU A 257 -15.26 -4.06 11.30
CA LEU A 257 -15.02 -5.00 12.41
C LEU A 257 -15.28 -6.46 12.01
N MET A 258 -16.28 -6.71 11.16
CA MET A 258 -16.59 -8.07 10.71
C MET A 258 -15.45 -8.69 9.90
N HIS A 259 -14.75 -7.90 9.08
CA HIS A 259 -13.57 -8.36 8.37
C HIS A 259 -12.37 -8.57 9.31
N LEU A 260 -12.14 -7.61 10.22
CA LEU A 260 -11.00 -7.68 11.16
C LEU A 260 -11.08 -8.88 12.11
N LYS A 261 -12.27 -9.34 12.48
CA LYS A 261 -12.44 -10.53 13.33
C LYS A 261 -11.91 -11.82 12.71
N LYS A 262 -11.70 -11.85 11.39
CA LYS A 262 -11.13 -12.98 10.65
C LYS A 262 -9.60 -12.90 10.51
N LEU A 263 -9.01 -11.77 10.90
CA LEU A 263 -7.56 -11.53 10.88
C LEU A 263 -7.00 -11.63 12.30
N PRO A 264 -5.69 -11.85 12.48
CA PRO A 264 -5.05 -12.09 13.77
C PRO A 264 -4.71 -10.74 14.44
N VAL A 265 -5.68 -9.82 14.46
CA VAL A 265 -5.54 -8.48 15.02
C VAL A 265 -6.27 -8.39 16.36
N THR A 266 -5.63 -7.77 17.34
CA THR A 266 -6.23 -7.59 18.67
C THR A 266 -6.77 -6.18 18.89
N HIS A 267 -6.28 -5.22 18.10
CA HIS A 267 -6.65 -3.81 18.21
C HIS A 267 -6.89 -3.17 16.84
N ARG A 268 -7.75 -2.15 16.83
CA ARG A 268 -7.90 -1.22 15.70
C ARG A 268 -7.95 0.22 16.17
N LEU A 269 -7.64 1.16 15.28
CA LEU A 269 -7.97 2.56 15.50
C LEU A 269 -9.47 2.70 15.76
N HIS A 270 -9.80 3.32 16.89
CA HIS A 270 -11.17 3.49 17.32
C HIS A 270 -11.96 4.36 16.31
N PRO A 271 -13.25 4.08 16.04
CA PRO A 271 -14.11 4.84 15.13
C PRO A 271 -14.02 6.38 15.27
N ASN A 272 -13.86 6.87 16.50
CA ASN A 272 -13.70 8.31 16.79
C ASN A 272 -12.48 8.94 16.08
N VAL A 273 -11.43 8.19 15.76
CA VAL A 273 -10.23 8.67 15.06
C VAL A 273 -10.52 8.91 13.58
N TRP A 274 -11.39 8.09 12.99
CA TRP A 274 -11.79 8.18 11.58
C TRP A 274 -12.76 9.32 11.32
N THR A 275 -13.66 9.57 12.27
CA THR A 275 -14.65 10.65 12.15
C THR A 275 -14.05 11.96 12.64
N LEU A 276 -14.01 12.99 11.78
CA LEU A 276 -13.73 14.37 12.19
C LEU A 276 -14.93 14.96 12.97
N GLN A 277 -15.34 14.33 14.08
CA GLN A 277 -16.31 14.92 14.98
C GLN A 277 -15.65 16.05 15.74
N THR A 278 -16.00 17.29 15.36
CA THR A 278 -15.51 18.52 15.98
C THR A 278 -16.16 18.75 17.34
N LYS A 279 -15.78 17.94 18.35
CA LYS A 279 -15.94 18.40 19.72
C LYS A 279 -14.93 19.52 19.97
N ALA A 280 -15.36 20.58 20.65
CA ALA A 280 -14.48 21.69 20.98
C ALA A 280 -13.25 21.16 21.75
N PRO A 281 -12.03 21.59 21.40
CA PRO A 281 -10.82 21.08 22.04
C PRO A 281 -10.83 21.37 23.54
N ASP A 282 -10.53 20.36 24.36
CA ASP A 282 -10.30 20.57 25.78
C ASP A 282 -8.99 21.37 25.96
N ARG A 283 -9.11 22.62 26.42
CA ARG A 283 -7.99 23.55 26.57
C ARG A 283 -7.00 23.15 27.69
N ARG A 284 -7.23 22.03 28.39
CA ARG A 284 -6.46 21.66 29.59
C ARG A 284 -5.18 20.84 29.33
N VAL A 285 -4.93 20.39 28.09
CA VAL A 285 -3.74 19.56 27.80
C VAL A 285 -2.55 20.45 27.42
N SER A 286 -1.63 20.68 28.36
CA SER A 286 -0.48 21.59 28.21
C SER A 286 0.61 21.13 27.22
N LYS A 287 0.42 19.99 26.54
CA LYS A 287 1.36 19.40 25.57
C LYS A 287 0.70 18.98 24.23
N ALA A 288 -0.51 19.44 23.94
CA ALA A 288 -1.19 19.07 22.71
C ALA A 288 -0.40 19.55 21.46
N PRO A 289 -0.39 18.76 20.37
CA PRO A 289 0.03 19.24 19.05
C PRO A 289 -0.65 20.56 18.68
N LEU A 290 0.08 21.43 17.98
CA LEU A 290 -0.38 22.75 17.58
C LEU A 290 -0.48 22.86 16.06
N ALA A 291 -1.59 23.42 15.58
CA ALA A 291 -1.78 23.82 14.19
C ALA A 291 -1.80 25.35 14.05
N PHE A 292 -1.05 25.84 13.08
CA PHE A 292 -0.97 27.24 12.68
C PHE A 292 -1.75 27.40 11.37
N ARG A 293 -2.92 28.05 11.48
CA ARG A 293 -3.88 28.21 10.37
C ARG A 293 -4.33 29.68 10.25
N PRO A 294 -3.40 30.63 10.04
CA PRO A 294 -3.77 32.02 9.77
C PRO A 294 -4.68 32.11 8.54
N GLN A 295 -5.44 33.19 8.43
CA GLN A 295 -6.38 33.41 7.35
C GLN A 295 -5.68 33.39 5.97
N ASP A 296 -4.51 34.02 5.87
CA ASP A 296 -3.74 34.16 4.63
C ASP A 296 -2.65 33.10 4.46
N GLY A 297 -2.66 32.06 5.31
CA GLY A 297 -1.66 31.00 5.32
C GLY A 297 -0.34 31.36 6.02
N VAL A 298 0.45 30.33 6.34
CA VAL A 298 1.67 30.45 7.17
C VAL A 298 2.81 31.07 6.37
N LEU A 299 2.90 30.76 5.07
CA LEU A 299 3.88 31.34 4.17
C LEU A 299 3.26 32.52 3.40
N PRO A 300 4.00 33.62 3.18
CA PRO A 300 3.61 34.65 2.25
C PRO A 300 3.34 34.06 0.86
N GLN A 301 2.35 34.60 0.17
CA GLN A 301 1.85 34.05 -1.10
C GLN A 301 2.94 33.77 -2.13
N LYS A 302 3.96 34.64 -2.23
CA LYS A 302 5.09 34.45 -3.15
C LYS A 302 5.90 33.21 -2.80
N LEU A 303 6.26 33.04 -1.52
CA LEU A 303 7.02 31.88 -1.06
C LEU A 303 6.19 30.60 -1.15
N TYR A 304 4.91 30.68 -0.80
CA TYR A 304 3.97 29.57 -0.94
C TYR A 304 3.88 29.10 -2.40
N ALA A 305 3.72 30.04 -3.35
CA ALA A 305 3.71 29.71 -4.77
C ALA A 305 5.04 29.10 -5.23
N SER A 306 6.18 29.64 -4.80
CA SER A 306 7.50 29.11 -5.18
C SER A 306 7.75 27.69 -4.66
N ILE A 307 7.42 27.40 -3.39
CA ILE A 307 7.61 26.05 -2.85
C ILE A 307 6.64 25.04 -3.46
N LYS A 308 5.40 25.47 -3.75
CA LYS A 308 4.41 24.62 -4.44
C LYS A 308 4.84 24.28 -5.87
N ASP A 309 5.41 25.25 -6.59
CA ASP A 309 5.93 25.06 -7.94
C ASP A 309 7.13 24.10 -7.95
N THR A 310 8.09 24.33 -7.04
CA THR A 310 9.30 23.50 -6.84
C THR A 310 8.97 22.01 -6.64
N PHE A 311 7.87 21.72 -5.93
CA PHE A 311 7.46 20.36 -5.60
C PHE A 311 6.13 19.96 -6.27
N SER A 312 5.75 20.65 -7.35
CA SER A 312 4.58 20.26 -8.13
C SER A 312 4.74 18.81 -8.63
N PRO A 313 3.65 18.05 -8.86
CA PRO A 313 3.75 16.64 -9.24
C PRO A 313 4.65 16.36 -10.45
N ASP A 314 4.75 17.32 -11.37
CA ASP A 314 5.51 17.21 -12.62
C ASP A 314 6.88 17.93 -12.53
N ALA A 315 7.31 18.29 -11.31
CA ALA A 315 8.55 19.04 -11.08
C ALA A 315 9.79 18.18 -11.29
N GLU A 316 10.87 18.83 -11.75
CA GLU A 316 12.21 18.25 -11.89
C GLU A 316 12.71 17.58 -10.61
N TYR A 317 12.27 18.04 -9.43
CA TYR A 317 12.61 17.41 -8.15
C TYR A 317 12.34 15.90 -8.15
N TRP A 318 11.16 15.44 -8.57
CA TRP A 318 10.78 14.02 -8.50
C TRP A 318 11.58 13.19 -9.51
N ASN A 319 11.73 13.70 -10.72
CA ASN A 319 12.42 13.02 -11.81
C ASN A 319 13.94 12.95 -11.55
N GLU A 320 14.58 14.06 -11.17
CA GLU A 320 16.04 14.12 -10.95
C GLU A 320 16.48 13.41 -9.67
N SER A 321 15.58 13.27 -8.69
CA SER A 321 15.85 12.48 -7.47
C SER A 321 15.48 11.01 -7.61
N ASP A 322 14.78 10.63 -8.68
CA ASP A 322 14.28 9.26 -8.88
C ASP A 322 13.42 8.79 -7.70
N TYR A 323 12.52 9.66 -7.25
CA TYR A 323 11.76 9.47 -6.00
C TYR A 323 10.93 8.18 -6.00
N SER A 324 10.42 7.74 -7.15
CA SER A 324 9.60 6.53 -7.28
C SER A 324 10.36 5.24 -6.98
N ASN A 325 11.67 5.19 -7.30
CA ASN A 325 12.45 3.95 -7.26
C ASN A 325 13.46 3.90 -6.11
N ARG A 326 13.65 5.01 -5.39
CA ARG A 326 14.79 5.17 -4.46
C ARG A 326 14.48 4.86 -2.99
N GLY A 327 13.22 4.65 -2.65
CA GLY A 327 12.78 4.55 -1.26
C GLY A 327 12.91 5.90 -0.52
N TYR A 328 12.94 5.84 0.82
CA TYR A 328 12.97 7.05 1.65
C TYR A 328 14.33 7.76 1.63
N TYR A 329 14.30 9.09 1.43
CA TYR A 329 15.44 9.96 1.66
C TYR A 329 15.00 11.32 2.20
N SER A 330 15.94 11.99 2.87
CA SER A 330 15.73 13.31 3.46
C SER A 330 17.02 14.12 3.43
N TYR A 331 16.91 15.43 3.68
CA TYR A 331 18.06 16.33 3.65
C TYR A 331 18.27 16.97 5.01
N PHE A 332 19.53 17.00 5.47
CA PHE A 332 19.87 17.67 6.72
C PHE A 332 20.60 19.00 6.49
N VAL A 333 20.06 20.07 7.09
CA VAL A 333 20.61 21.42 7.10
C VAL A 333 21.08 21.77 8.52
N GLU A 334 22.36 22.10 8.67
CA GLU A 334 22.90 22.62 9.94
C GLU A 334 22.40 24.05 10.18
N TYR A 335 21.76 24.27 11.33
CA TYR A 335 21.29 25.59 11.73
C TYR A 335 22.39 26.36 12.44
N LYS A 336 22.74 27.51 11.90
CA LYS A 336 23.66 28.46 12.52
C LYS A 336 22.94 29.78 12.73
N LYS A 337 22.86 30.19 13.99
CA LYS A 337 22.25 31.46 14.38
C LYS A 337 22.94 32.61 13.62
N ASN A 338 22.15 33.54 13.11
CA ASN A 338 22.60 34.72 12.35
C ASN A 338 23.20 34.44 10.97
N ILE A 339 23.08 33.22 10.44
CA ILE A 339 23.36 32.96 9.03
C ILE A 339 22.05 33.13 8.25
N ALA A 340 22.10 33.96 7.20
CA ALA A 340 20.95 34.17 6.31
C ALA A 340 20.66 32.89 5.50
N PRO A 341 19.39 32.60 5.21
CA PRO A 341 19.03 31.50 4.31
C PRO A 341 19.72 31.60 2.95
N ARG A 342 20.14 30.45 2.41
CA ARG A 342 20.89 30.36 1.14
C ARG A 342 20.06 29.83 -0.02
N ASN A 343 18.83 29.40 0.24
CA ASN A 343 17.88 28.91 -0.75
C ASN A 343 16.46 29.03 -0.20
N LEU A 344 15.48 28.77 -1.07
CA LEU A 344 14.05 28.81 -0.77
C LEU A 344 13.68 27.94 0.44
N ILE A 345 14.26 26.74 0.56
CA ILE A 345 13.91 25.78 1.61
C ILE A 345 14.42 26.28 2.96
N GLU A 346 15.66 26.74 3.02
CA GLU A 346 16.22 27.38 4.21
C GLU A 346 15.40 28.62 4.62
N ASP A 347 14.90 29.41 3.66
CA ASP A 347 14.10 30.61 3.96
C ASP A 347 12.77 30.23 4.62
N VAL A 348 12.05 29.30 3.99
CA VAL A 348 10.81 28.73 4.53
C VAL A 348 11.03 28.20 5.95
N ILE A 349 12.05 27.35 6.16
CA ILE A 349 12.31 26.76 7.47
C ILE A 349 12.72 27.83 8.49
N VAL A 350 13.75 28.63 8.21
CA VAL A 350 14.37 29.51 9.22
C VAL A 350 13.51 30.71 9.54
N ASN A 351 12.89 31.34 8.54
CA ASN A 351 12.14 32.58 8.73
C ASN A 351 10.66 32.35 9.03
N TYR A 352 10.07 31.22 8.60
CA TYR A 352 8.64 30.99 8.76
C TYR A 352 8.31 29.82 9.68
N LEU A 353 8.97 28.66 9.58
CA LEU A 353 8.61 27.49 10.39
C LEU A 353 9.28 27.46 11.78
N LEU A 354 10.58 27.75 11.85
CA LEU A 354 11.37 27.75 13.09
C LEU A 354 10.81 28.70 14.15
N PRO A 355 10.34 29.93 13.84
CA PRO A 355 9.72 30.77 14.85
C PRO A 355 8.50 30.12 15.51
N ARG A 356 7.73 29.31 14.77
CA ARG A 356 6.55 28.60 15.28
C ARG A 356 6.99 27.42 16.14
N ALA A 357 8.01 26.66 15.72
CA ALA A 357 8.62 25.60 16.53
C ALA A 357 9.11 26.15 17.89
N LYS A 358 9.77 27.31 17.89
CA LYS A 358 10.23 27.98 19.12
C LYS A 358 9.10 28.48 20.03
N GLN A 359 7.88 28.68 19.52
CA GLN A 359 6.72 29.01 20.36
C GLN A 359 6.19 27.78 21.13
N VAL A 360 6.41 26.57 20.61
CA VAL A 360 5.94 25.32 21.23
C VAL A 360 6.92 24.82 22.30
N LEU A 361 8.22 25.06 22.07
CA LEU A 361 9.28 24.59 22.95
C LEU A 361 9.48 25.50 24.17
N CYS A 362 9.99 24.91 25.25
CA CYS A 362 10.56 25.70 26.32
C CYS A 362 11.81 26.44 25.81
N LYS A 363 12.20 27.53 26.49
CA LYS A 363 13.30 28.37 26.03
C LYS A 363 14.62 27.59 25.82
N THR A 364 14.97 26.69 26.73
CA THR A 364 16.20 25.89 26.66
C THR A 364 16.21 24.99 25.43
N ASP A 365 15.09 24.33 25.15
CA ASP A 365 14.93 23.45 23.99
C ASP A 365 14.93 24.23 22.67
N ALA A 366 14.26 25.39 22.66
CA ALA A 366 14.25 26.28 21.51
C ALA A 366 15.65 26.80 21.13
N GLU A 367 16.52 27.00 22.13
CA GLU A 367 17.89 27.45 21.96
C GLU A 367 18.86 26.31 21.61
N SER A 368 18.49 25.05 21.86
CA SER A 368 19.33 23.88 21.58
C SER A 368 19.15 23.31 20.15
N ILE A 369 18.14 23.77 19.40
CA ILE A 369 17.99 23.39 17.98
C ILE A 369 19.26 23.75 17.20
N CYS A 370 19.88 22.75 16.58
CA CYS A 370 21.13 22.88 15.83
C CYS A 370 21.03 22.46 14.37
N GLY A 371 19.87 21.94 13.95
CA GLY A 371 19.64 21.59 12.55
C GLY A 371 18.22 21.13 12.27
N PHE A 372 17.96 20.94 10.99
CA PHE A 372 16.67 20.53 10.46
C PHE A 372 16.89 19.40 9.46
N GLU A 373 16.09 18.37 9.59
CA GLU A 373 15.91 17.37 8.54
C GLU A 373 14.62 17.71 7.80
N TRP A 374 14.61 17.66 6.47
CA TRP A 374 13.41 17.90 5.69
C TRP A 374 13.27 16.92 4.53
N TRP A 375 12.03 16.63 4.18
CA TRP A 375 11.62 15.77 3.08
C TRP A 375 10.24 16.21 2.57
N VAL A 376 9.87 15.72 1.39
CA VAL A 376 8.62 16.11 0.72
C VAL A 376 7.93 14.86 0.19
N HIS A 377 6.63 14.77 0.39
CA HIS A 377 5.81 13.71 -0.18
C HIS A 377 4.76 14.29 -1.14
N THR A 378 4.56 13.59 -2.25
CA THR A 378 3.42 13.76 -3.16
C THR A 378 2.60 12.47 -3.16
N ARG A 379 1.27 12.57 -2.99
CA ARG A 379 0.38 11.40 -3.06
C ARG A 379 -0.91 11.75 -3.79
N SER A 380 -1.38 10.86 -4.66
CA SER A 380 -2.67 11.02 -5.35
C SER A 380 -3.83 10.98 -4.36
N ILE A 381 -4.75 11.94 -4.39
CA ILE A 381 -5.81 12.06 -3.38
C ILE A 381 -6.86 10.93 -3.47
N LYS A 382 -7.04 10.29 -4.63
CA LYS A 382 -8.11 9.31 -4.85
C LYS A 382 -7.71 7.85 -4.60
N ALA A 383 -6.42 7.53 -4.70
CA ALA A 383 -5.89 6.18 -4.52
C ALA A 383 -5.21 5.96 -3.16
N ASN A 384 -5.13 6.99 -2.31
CA ASN A 384 -4.27 6.99 -1.14
C ASN A 384 -4.89 6.22 0.05
N LEU A 385 -4.24 5.13 0.41
CA LEU A 385 -4.51 4.35 1.64
C LEU A 385 -3.98 5.02 2.90
N GLY A 386 -3.43 6.23 2.77
CA GLY A 386 -2.88 6.98 3.87
C GLY A 386 -1.37 6.76 3.97
N HIS A 387 -0.89 6.73 5.20
CA HIS A 387 0.51 6.46 5.52
C HIS A 387 0.58 5.73 6.85
N ASN A 388 1.44 4.72 6.92
CA ASN A 388 1.60 3.81 8.03
C ASN A 388 1.82 4.57 9.34
N LEU A 389 1.32 4.02 10.45
CA LEU A 389 1.67 4.52 11.77
C LEU A 389 3.14 4.21 12.06
N HIS A 390 3.92 5.26 12.34
CA HIS A 390 5.35 5.16 12.59
C HIS A 390 5.83 6.25 13.57
N PHE A 391 7.09 6.16 13.96
CA PHE A 391 7.82 7.20 14.68
C PHE A 391 8.82 7.85 13.73
N ASP A 392 9.04 9.15 13.86
CA ASP A 392 10.16 9.78 13.16
C ASP A 392 11.45 9.41 13.91
N THR A 393 12.32 8.64 13.25
CA THR A 393 13.56 8.14 13.82
C THR A 393 14.80 8.59 13.06
N ASP A 394 15.93 8.66 13.77
CA ASP A 394 17.24 8.63 13.11
C ASP A 394 17.57 7.20 12.73
N GLU A 395 17.23 6.85 11.49
CA GLU A 395 17.49 5.55 10.88
C GLU A 395 18.95 5.11 11.04
N SER A 396 19.90 6.05 10.99
CA SER A 396 21.32 5.72 11.11
C SER A 396 21.67 5.17 12.49
N MET A 397 21.15 5.79 13.55
CA MET A 397 21.39 5.35 14.93
C MET A 397 20.58 4.11 15.28
N LEU A 398 19.38 3.98 14.70
CA LEU A 398 18.54 2.81 14.87
C LEU A 398 19.22 1.57 14.29
N GLN A 399 19.71 1.64 13.05
CA GLN A 399 20.42 0.53 12.42
C GLN A 399 21.77 0.24 13.09
N GLN A 400 22.57 1.26 13.43
CA GLN A 400 23.96 1.07 13.90
C GLN A 400 24.10 0.75 15.39
N GLU A 401 23.25 1.34 16.23
CA GLU A 401 23.36 1.24 17.70
C GLU A 401 22.10 0.63 18.33
N LYS A 402 21.09 0.25 17.53
CA LYS A 402 19.77 -0.19 18.00
C LYS A 402 19.17 0.81 19.00
N LYS A 403 19.46 2.11 18.77
CA LYS A 403 19.07 3.21 19.64
C LYS A 403 18.03 4.10 18.96
N VAL A 404 16.82 4.09 19.51
CA VAL A 404 15.74 4.95 19.07
C VAL A 404 16.04 6.39 19.49
N THR A 405 16.14 7.28 18.52
CA THR A 405 16.21 8.73 18.74
C THR A 405 15.37 9.42 17.68
N HIS A 406 14.81 10.57 18.03
CA HIS A 406 13.79 11.26 17.24
C HIS A 406 14.07 12.77 17.25
N PRO A 407 13.50 13.54 16.31
CA PRO A 407 13.52 14.99 16.40
C PRO A 407 12.81 15.47 17.67
N ILE A 408 13.15 16.67 18.14
CA ILE A 408 12.44 17.26 19.30
C ILE A 408 11.01 17.65 18.92
N LEU A 409 10.83 18.09 17.67
CA LEU A 409 9.54 18.35 17.06
C LEU A 409 9.54 17.81 15.64
N SER A 410 8.44 17.18 15.27
CA SER A 410 8.09 16.85 13.90
C SER A 410 7.03 17.79 13.39
N SER A 411 6.95 17.94 12.07
CA SER A 411 6.07 18.94 11.48
C SER A 411 5.60 18.60 10.08
N VAL A 412 4.43 19.14 9.73
CA VAL A 412 3.84 19.02 8.39
C VAL A 412 3.37 20.39 7.93
N LEU A 413 3.94 20.89 6.84
CA LEU A 413 3.41 22.01 6.07
C LEU A 413 2.59 21.45 4.91
N TYR A 414 1.29 21.69 4.93
CA TYR A 414 0.38 21.25 3.88
C TYR A 414 0.44 22.24 2.71
N LEU A 415 0.95 21.79 1.56
CA LEU A 415 1.13 22.63 0.37
C LEU A 415 -0.02 22.51 -0.63
N THR A 416 -0.67 21.35 -0.69
CA THR A 416 -1.90 21.14 -1.47
C THR A 416 -2.73 20.03 -0.85
N GLY A 417 -4.00 19.94 -1.28
CA GLY A 417 -4.88 18.83 -0.93
C GLY A 417 -5.62 19.03 0.39
N GLY A 418 -5.71 20.27 0.88
CA GLY A 418 -6.50 20.66 2.05
C GLY A 418 -7.60 21.71 1.78
N ASP A 419 -7.80 22.13 0.53
CA ASP A 419 -8.92 23.02 0.17
C ASP A 419 -10.28 22.31 0.30
N ASP A 420 -11.38 23.07 0.48
CA ASP A 420 -12.71 22.57 0.86
C ASP A 420 -13.28 21.44 -0.04
N ASP A 421 -12.82 21.35 -1.28
CA ASP A 421 -13.20 20.31 -2.26
C ASP A 421 -12.26 19.10 -2.29
N ASN A 422 -11.06 19.22 -1.71
CA ASN A 422 -9.98 18.24 -1.74
C ASN A 422 -9.71 17.74 -0.32
N LYS A 423 -10.42 16.69 0.09
CA LYS A 423 -10.23 16.05 1.40
C LYS A 423 -9.01 15.13 1.38
N GLY A 424 -7.80 15.68 1.40
CA GLY A 424 -6.60 14.88 1.61
C GLY A 424 -6.65 14.13 2.95
N GLY A 425 -5.85 13.06 3.05
CA GLY A 425 -5.75 12.26 4.28
C GLY A 425 -5.42 13.09 5.52
N THR A 426 -6.16 12.84 6.60
CA THR A 426 -5.98 13.50 7.90
C THR A 426 -4.74 12.95 8.57
N THR A 427 -3.83 13.83 9.01
CA THR A 427 -2.71 13.42 9.85
C THR A 427 -3.22 13.12 11.25
N ILE A 428 -2.90 11.95 11.79
CA ILE A 428 -3.25 11.54 13.15
C ILE A 428 -1.99 11.41 13.98
N ILE A 429 -2.05 11.89 15.23
CA ILE A 429 -0.96 11.80 16.21
C ILE A 429 -1.52 11.12 17.44
N LEU A 430 -0.92 10.02 17.88
CA LEU A 430 -1.32 9.26 19.04
C LEU A 430 -0.39 9.60 20.19
N ASN A 431 -0.90 9.61 21.42
CA ASN A 431 -0.08 9.88 22.61
C ASN A 431 0.76 8.68 23.08
N GLN A 432 1.33 7.96 22.13
CA GLN A 432 2.17 6.78 22.32
C GLN A 432 3.59 7.10 21.85
N THR A 433 4.58 6.58 22.57
CA THR A 433 6.02 6.75 22.31
C THR A 433 6.69 5.39 22.10
N PRO A 434 7.93 5.32 21.57
CA PRO A 434 8.65 4.06 21.38
C PRO A 434 8.87 3.23 22.67
N ASP A 435 8.79 3.86 23.83
CA ASP A 435 8.95 3.22 25.14
C ASP A 435 7.63 2.98 25.87
N SER A 436 6.49 3.29 25.23
CA SER A 436 5.17 3.06 25.81
C SER A 436 4.93 1.57 26.03
N LYS A 437 4.31 1.26 27.16
CA LYS A 437 3.91 -0.12 27.55
C LYS A 437 2.40 -0.34 27.42
N GLU A 438 1.68 0.72 27.14
CA GLU A 438 0.24 0.75 26.97
C GLU A 438 -0.08 1.40 25.63
N VAL A 439 -1.24 1.06 25.09
CA VAL A 439 -1.76 1.71 23.88
C VAL A 439 -2.12 3.17 24.16
N ALA A 440 -2.08 4.00 23.12
CA ALA A 440 -2.52 5.39 23.20
C ALA A 440 -3.95 5.51 23.74
N ASP A 441 -4.18 6.33 24.77
CA ASP A 441 -5.54 6.62 25.25
C ASP A 441 -6.25 7.66 24.37
N SER A 442 -5.49 8.41 23.58
CA SER A 442 -5.98 9.55 22.82
C SER A 442 -5.16 9.82 21.57
N ALA A 443 -5.85 10.43 20.60
CA ALA A 443 -5.26 10.86 19.35
C ALA A 443 -5.62 12.32 19.07
N TRP A 444 -4.83 13.00 18.27
CA TRP A 444 -5.10 14.33 17.73
C TRP A 444 -5.26 14.27 16.23
N LEU A 445 -6.25 14.99 15.71
CA LEU A 445 -6.58 14.99 14.28
C LEU A 445 -6.18 16.34 13.65
N SER A 446 -5.36 16.30 12.62
CA SER A 446 -5.04 17.45 11.77
C SER A 446 -5.52 17.20 10.35
N ALA A 447 -6.74 17.65 10.07
CA ALA A 447 -7.23 17.73 8.70
C ALA A 447 -6.33 18.70 7.90
N PRO A 448 -5.86 18.31 6.70
CA PRO A 448 -4.99 19.16 5.90
C PRO A 448 -5.73 20.45 5.54
N LYS A 449 -5.01 21.57 5.57
CA LYS A 449 -5.45 22.86 5.02
C LYS A 449 -4.27 23.48 4.29
N ASP A 450 -4.48 23.89 3.05
CA ASP A 450 -3.46 24.53 2.23
C ASP A 450 -2.79 25.71 2.96
N ASN A 451 -1.47 25.78 2.85
CA ASN A 451 -0.60 26.75 3.53
C ASN A 451 -0.79 26.78 5.06
N SER A 452 -1.08 25.63 5.69
CA SER A 452 -1.11 25.49 7.15
C SER A 452 0.01 24.60 7.66
N PHE A 453 0.42 24.86 8.90
CA PHE A 453 1.57 24.19 9.51
C PHE A 453 1.17 23.47 10.79
N LEU A 454 1.55 22.21 10.91
CA LEU A 454 1.33 21.35 12.06
C LEU A 454 2.66 21.08 12.77
N LEU A 455 2.66 21.14 14.10
CA LEU A 455 3.79 20.80 14.95
C LEU A 455 3.37 19.85 16.08
N PHE A 456 4.17 18.82 16.32
CA PHE A 456 3.98 17.85 17.41
C PHE A 456 5.34 17.33 17.91
N PRO A 457 5.41 16.80 19.15
CA PRO A 457 6.63 16.15 19.64
C PRO A 457 7.03 14.99 18.73
N GLY A 458 8.31 14.94 18.31
CA GLY A 458 8.77 13.98 17.31
C GLY A 458 8.82 12.52 17.78
N ASN A 459 8.63 12.28 19.08
CA ASN A 459 8.58 10.94 19.66
C ASN A 459 7.18 10.33 19.69
N LEU A 460 6.18 10.98 19.08
CA LEU A 460 4.81 10.48 19.08
C LEU A 460 4.54 9.61 17.85
N LEU A 461 3.80 8.52 18.06
CA LEU A 461 3.30 7.66 17.01
C LEU A 461 2.33 8.45 16.15
N HIS A 462 2.51 8.42 14.83
CA HIS A 462 1.67 9.20 13.93
C HIS A 462 1.59 8.57 12.54
N GLY A 463 0.61 9.01 11.75
CA GLY A 463 0.43 8.56 10.38
C GLY A 463 -0.61 9.40 9.67
N VAL A 464 -1.09 8.92 8.52
CA VAL A 464 -2.10 9.63 7.72
C VAL A 464 -3.23 8.67 7.41
N LEU A 465 -4.47 9.04 7.73
CA LEU A 465 -5.63 8.22 7.40
C LEU A 465 -5.85 8.15 5.88
N PRO A 466 -6.42 7.04 5.37
CA PRO A 466 -6.92 6.97 4.00
C PRO A 466 -7.88 8.11 3.70
N CYS A 467 -7.94 8.53 2.44
CA CYS A 467 -8.93 9.51 2.01
C CYS A 467 -9.74 9.03 0.81
N PRO A 468 -11.08 9.20 0.82
CA PRO A 468 -11.93 8.83 -0.32
C PRO A 468 -11.79 9.80 -1.51
N GLY A 469 -11.03 10.89 -1.33
CA GLY A 469 -10.90 11.97 -2.29
C GLY A 469 -12.15 12.83 -2.43
N ARG A 470 -12.27 13.53 -3.57
CA ARG A 470 -13.44 14.37 -3.88
C ARG A 470 -14.63 13.47 -4.15
N GLY A 471 -15.58 13.42 -3.20
CA GLY A 471 -16.81 12.67 -3.35
C GLY A 471 -17.57 13.18 -4.57
N GLN A 472 -17.93 12.27 -5.49
CA GLN A 472 -18.82 12.66 -6.57
C GLN A 472 -20.23 12.88 -5.99
N PRO A 473 -21.03 13.79 -6.58
CA PRO A 473 -22.42 13.99 -6.14
C PRO A 473 -23.25 12.71 -6.09
N ASP A 474 -22.88 11.72 -6.90
CA ASP A 474 -23.52 10.39 -7.00
C ASP A 474 -23.08 9.40 -5.90
N ASP A 475 -22.07 9.72 -5.08
CA ASP A 475 -21.67 8.89 -3.92
C ASP A 475 -22.61 9.06 -2.71
N LYS A 476 -23.72 9.81 -2.86
CA LYS A 476 -24.71 10.00 -1.80
C LYS A 476 -25.59 8.77 -1.63
N GLU A 477 -25.29 7.98 -0.59
CA GLU A 477 -26.13 6.98 0.09
C GLU A 477 -26.73 5.81 -0.73
N GLU A 478 -26.81 5.85 -2.06
CA GLU A 478 -27.34 4.72 -2.86
C GLU A 478 -26.35 3.54 -2.99
N GLY A 479 -25.06 3.75 -2.67
CA GLY A 479 -23.96 2.80 -2.85
C GLY A 479 -23.87 1.62 -1.86
N ASN A 480 -24.77 1.53 -0.88
CA ASN A 480 -24.85 0.38 0.03
C ASN A 480 -25.83 -0.71 -0.44
N THR A 481 -26.51 -0.52 -1.58
CA THR A 481 -27.32 -1.60 -2.15
C THR A 481 -26.37 -2.60 -2.82
N PRO A 482 -26.43 -3.90 -2.49
CA PRO A 482 -25.63 -4.91 -3.16
C PRO A 482 -25.85 -4.82 -4.68
N GLN A 483 -24.81 -4.45 -5.42
CA GLN A 483 -24.85 -4.51 -6.88
C GLN A 483 -24.60 -5.94 -7.32
N SER A 484 -25.20 -6.35 -8.44
CA SER A 484 -24.81 -7.63 -9.01
C SER A 484 -23.37 -7.54 -9.53
N GLN A 485 -22.63 -8.66 -9.51
CA GLN A 485 -21.29 -8.74 -10.10
C GLN A 485 -21.25 -8.21 -11.55
N LYS A 486 -22.33 -8.44 -12.31
CA LYS A 486 -22.48 -7.93 -13.69
C LYS A 486 -22.55 -6.40 -13.74
N ASP A 487 -23.22 -5.78 -12.79
CA ASP A 487 -23.30 -4.32 -12.71
C ASP A 487 -21.94 -3.71 -12.34
N LEU A 488 -21.20 -4.36 -11.42
CA LEU A 488 -19.84 -3.97 -11.06
C LEU A 488 -18.89 -4.00 -12.25
N ILE A 489 -18.86 -5.11 -12.99
CA ILE A 489 -18.05 -5.26 -14.22
C ILE A 489 -18.44 -4.20 -15.26
N ARG A 490 -19.75 -3.98 -15.45
CA ARG A 490 -20.26 -2.98 -16.40
C ARG A 490 -19.87 -1.56 -16.02
N SER A 491 -19.88 -1.23 -14.73
CA SER A 491 -19.47 0.08 -14.22
C SER A 491 -18.00 0.34 -14.50
N TRP A 492 -17.15 -0.69 -14.37
CA TRP A 492 -15.73 -0.52 -14.60
C TRP A 492 -15.37 -0.31 -16.07
N ARG A 493 -16.07 -0.99 -17.00
CA ARG A 493 -15.89 -0.81 -18.46
C ARG A 493 -16.01 0.66 -18.94
N ASN A 494 -16.68 1.51 -18.16
CA ASN A 494 -16.86 2.92 -18.49
C ASN A 494 -16.39 3.79 -17.32
N PRO A 495 -15.07 3.80 -17.01
CA PRO A 495 -14.58 4.50 -15.84
C PRO A 495 -14.78 6.01 -16.04
N GLN A 496 -15.23 6.70 -15.00
CA GLN A 496 -15.35 8.15 -15.07
C GLN A 496 -13.95 8.76 -15.03
N LYS A 497 -13.62 9.62 -16.01
CA LYS A 497 -12.37 10.39 -15.99
C LYS A 497 -12.41 11.39 -14.83
N GLY A 498 -11.70 11.07 -13.77
CA GLY A 498 -11.46 11.99 -12.68
C GLY A 498 -10.17 12.78 -12.88
N GLU A 499 -10.18 14.09 -12.61
CA GLU A 499 -8.93 14.82 -12.40
C GLU A 499 -8.16 14.21 -11.21
N THR A 500 -6.84 14.06 -11.38
CA THR A 500 -5.91 13.60 -10.35
C THR A 500 -5.34 14.81 -9.64
N ALA A 501 -5.92 15.16 -8.49
CA ALA A 501 -5.30 16.10 -7.58
C ALA A 501 -4.32 15.34 -6.67
N ASN A 502 -3.14 15.92 -6.43
CA ASN A 502 -2.14 15.38 -5.49
C ASN A 502 -2.09 16.22 -4.22
N ARG A 503 -1.89 15.54 -3.09
CA ARG A 503 -1.55 16.12 -1.80
C ARG A 503 -0.04 16.25 -1.71
N LEU A 504 0.42 17.48 -1.60
CA LEU A 504 1.82 17.84 -1.38
C LEU A 504 2.02 18.22 0.08
N THR A 505 2.98 17.58 0.74
CA THR A 505 3.37 17.90 2.11
C THR A 505 4.87 18.08 2.21
N PHE A 506 5.28 19.20 2.81
CA PHE A 506 6.66 19.49 3.15
C PHE A 506 6.84 19.26 4.66
N MET A 507 7.75 18.37 5.04
CA MET A 507 7.93 17.94 6.43
C MET A 507 9.31 18.35 6.95
N VAL A 508 9.36 18.67 8.24
CA VAL A 508 10.61 19.08 8.90
C VAL A 508 10.70 18.46 10.28
N GLY A 509 11.76 17.71 10.52
CA GLY A 509 12.24 17.31 11.83
C GLY A 509 13.18 18.36 12.41
N PHE A 510 12.86 18.93 13.56
CA PHE A 510 13.72 19.87 14.28
C PHE A 510 14.63 19.10 15.24
N TRP A 511 15.94 19.27 15.12
CA TRP A 511 16.91 18.47 15.87
C TRP A 511 17.75 19.30 16.83
N THR A 512 17.94 18.77 18.04
CA THR A 512 18.85 19.32 19.08
C THR A 512 20.24 18.69 19.04
N ARG A 513 20.45 17.74 18.12
CA ARG A 513 21.74 17.16 17.78
C ARG A 513 21.97 17.19 16.28
N ASN A 514 23.24 17.22 15.87
CA ASN A 514 23.59 17.20 14.47
C ASN A 514 23.66 15.73 14.00
N VAL A 515 22.53 15.24 13.46
CA VAL A 515 22.34 13.83 13.06
C VAL A 515 23.45 13.34 12.11
N PRO A 516 23.83 14.07 11.05
CA PRO A 516 24.91 13.64 10.15
C PRO A 516 26.27 13.41 10.81
N LYS A 517 26.56 14.03 11.98
CA LYS A 517 27.87 13.85 12.66
C LYS A 517 28.04 12.48 13.29
N SER A 518 26.95 11.75 13.57
CA SER A 518 26.99 10.39 14.10
C SER A 518 26.92 9.31 13.01
N MET A 519 26.59 9.67 11.76
CA MET A 519 26.47 8.69 10.68
C MET A 519 27.83 8.18 10.22
N LYS A 520 28.01 6.86 10.12
CA LYS A 520 29.21 6.24 9.53
C LYS A 520 29.38 6.56 8.05
N GLN A 521 28.29 6.53 7.30
CA GLN A 521 28.24 6.84 5.88
C GLN A 521 27.04 7.74 5.59
N ARG A 522 27.27 8.78 4.78
CA ARG A 522 26.23 9.69 4.33
C ARG A 522 26.13 9.58 2.81
N ARG A 523 25.01 9.05 2.32
CA ARG A 523 24.69 9.00 0.89
C ARG A 523 23.98 10.29 0.47
N LEU A 524 24.04 10.63 -0.82
CA LEU A 524 23.38 11.83 -1.34
C LEU A 524 21.86 11.78 -1.11
N TYR A 525 21.28 10.67 -1.55
CA TYR A 525 19.87 10.35 -1.41
C TYR A 525 19.75 9.15 -0.45
N GLY A 526 19.85 9.47 0.83
CA GLY A 526 19.52 8.56 1.93
C GLY A 526 19.05 9.41 3.12
N PRO A 527 18.80 8.78 4.29
CA PRO A 527 18.42 9.52 5.48
C PRO A 527 19.44 10.61 5.82
N CYS A 528 18.97 11.82 6.08
CA CYS A 528 19.78 12.98 6.42
C CYS A 528 20.90 13.31 5.39
N GLY A 529 20.71 13.00 4.11
CA GLY A 529 21.65 13.29 3.02
C GLY A 529 22.00 14.78 2.88
N PRO A 530 23.13 15.13 2.23
CA PRO A 530 23.42 16.51 1.85
C PRO A 530 22.49 16.93 0.71
N LEU A 531 22.27 18.24 0.56
CA LEU A 531 21.63 18.76 -0.65
C LEU A 531 22.53 18.46 -1.86
N PRO A 532 21.99 18.00 -3.01
CA PRO A 532 22.78 17.82 -4.22
C PRO A 532 23.45 19.13 -4.65
N PRO A 533 24.59 19.06 -5.36
CA PRO A 533 25.19 20.25 -5.94
C PRO A 533 24.26 20.81 -7.03
N ALA A 534 24.23 22.13 -7.19
CA ALA A 534 23.39 22.81 -8.18
C ALA A 534 23.93 22.63 -9.62
N THR A 535 23.88 21.41 -10.14
CA THR A 535 24.35 21.01 -11.48
C THR A 535 23.21 20.92 -12.49
N GLY A 536 23.51 20.65 -13.76
CA GLY A 536 22.49 20.40 -14.78
C GLY A 536 21.63 19.17 -14.47
N ASP A 537 22.21 18.17 -13.79
CA ASP A 537 21.50 16.96 -13.34
C ASP A 537 20.63 17.20 -12.09
N HIS A 538 20.72 18.39 -11.48
CA HIS A 538 20.00 18.79 -10.28
C HIS A 538 19.47 20.23 -10.45
N SER A 539 18.79 20.47 -11.56
CA SER A 539 18.25 21.78 -11.92
C SER A 539 17.25 22.30 -10.89
N TRP A 540 16.52 21.41 -10.19
CA TRP A 540 15.66 21.81 -9.07
C TRP A 540 16.45 22.52 -7.95
N VAL A 541 17.71 22.12 -7.70
CA VAL A 541 18.58 22.77 -6.71
C VAL A 541 19.00 24.17 -7.17
N GLN A 542 19.26 24.33 -8.48
CA GLN A 542 19.52 25.65 -9.06
C GLN A 542 18.30 26.56 -8.89
N ASN A 543 17.11 26.03 -9.13
CA ASN A 543 15.84 26.75 -9.02
C ASN A 543 15.58 27.26 -7.60
N ILE A 544 15.79 26.44 -6.56
CA ILE A 544 15.62 26.89 -5.17
C ILE A 544 16.70 27.86 -4.70
N THR A 545 17.88 27.85 -5.32
CA THR A 545 19.00 28.74 -4.96
C THR A 545 18.91 30.09 -5.67
N LYS A 546 18.17 30.16 -6.78
CA LYS A 546 18.01 31.38 -7.59
C LYS A 546 17.48 32.54 -6.76
N GLY A 547 18.24 33.63 -6.73
CA GLY A 547 17.89 34.85 -5.98
C GLY A 547 18.40 34.90 -4.54
N TYR A 548 19.07 33.85 -4.06
CA TYR A 548 19.73 33.82 -2.75
C TYR A 548 21.24 34.11 -2.81
N ASP A 549 21.78 34.32 -4.01
CA ASP A 549 23.17 34.71 -4.20
C ASP A 549 23.37 36.20 -3.82
N LYS A 550 24.18 36.42 -2.78
CA LYS A 550 24.80 37.69 -2.35
C LYS A 550 23.96 38.59 -1.45
N SER A 551 24.27 38.53 -0.15
CA SER A 551 24.48 39.62 0.84
C SER A 551 23.53 40.81 0.91
N SER A 552 22.49 40.89 0.10
CA SER A 552 21.41 41.83 0.28
C SER A 552 20.71 41.34 1.53
N PRO A 553 20.67 42.13 2.62
CA PRO A 553 19.83 41.77 3.75
C PRO A 553 18.44 41.59 3.15
N VAL A 554 17.95 40.35 3.16
CA VAL A 554 16.56 40.05 2.85
C VAL A 554 15.81 41.04 3.72
N GLU A 555 15.08 41.97 3.10
CA GLU A 555 14.19 42.85 3.83
C GLU A 555 13.43 41.90 4.75
N SER A 556 13.60 42.08 6.06
CA SER A 556 12.92 41.27 7.08
C SER A 556 11.46 41.68 7.00
N GLY A 557 10.83 41.19 5.94
CA GLY A 557 9.55 41.61 5.41
C GLY A 557 8.51 41.07 6.34
N GLY A 558 8.08 41.94 7.25
CA GLY A 558 6.98 41.67 8.16
C GLY A 558 7.49 41.28 9.53
N THR A 559 7.43 42.24 10.44
CA THR A 559 7.06 42.00 11.83
C THR A 559 5.72 41.27 11.83
N ASP A 560 5.77 39.96 11.65
CA ASP A 560 4.61 39.09 11.60
C ASP A 560 3.94 39.16 12.97
N SER A 561 2.73 39.72 13.03
CA SER A 561 1.87 39.59 14.19
C SER A 561 1.88 38.12 14.60
N ALA A 562 2.35 37.82 15.82
CA ALA A 562 2.68 36.46 16.23
C ALA A 562 1.57 35.48 15.81
N ILE A 563 1.81 34.69 14.77
CA ILE A 563 0.85 33.68 14.32
C ILE A 563 0.71 32.70 15.47
N LEU A 564 -0.45 32.71 16.12
CA LEU A 564 -0.73 31.87 17.27
C LEU A 564 -1.12 30.47 16.81
N GLY A 565 -0.45 29.47 17.38
CA GLY A 565 -0.87 28.08 17.25
C GLY A 565 -2.17 27.83 17.99
N SER A 566 -2.99 26.95 17.42
CA SER A 566 -4.20 26.43 18.05
C SER A 566 -4.01 24.95 18.39
N PRO A 567 -4.41 24.49 19.59
CA PRO A 567 -4.35 23.06 19.92
C PRO A 567 -5.26 22.27 19.00
N LEU A 568 -4.78 21.10 18.55
CA LEU A 568 -5.58 20.17 17.76
C LEU A 568 -6.75 19.60 18.58
N VAL A 569 -7.78 19.15 17.85
CA VAL A 569 -8.88 18.39 18.44
C VAL A 569 -8.35 17.04 18.90
N GLN A 570 -8.53 16.75 20.20
CA GLN A 570 -8.22 15.46 20.78
C GLN A 570 -9.45 14.56 20.73
N VAL A 571 -9.24 13.29 20.39
CA VAL A 571 -10.24 12.23 20.41
C VAL A 571 -9.78 11.11 21.34
N SER A 572 -10.73 10.48 22.02
CA SER A 572 -10.51 9.35 22.92
C SER A 572 -11.74 8.43 22.91
N PRO A 573 -11.58 7.11 23.03
CA PRO A 573 -10.29 6.40 22.98
C PRO A 573 -9.66 6.47 21.57
N ALA A 574 -8.34 6.28 21.48
CA ALA A 574 -7.64 6.18 20.20
C ALA A 574 -7.67 4.77 19.62
N TRP A 575 -7.66 3.77 20.51
CA TRP A 575 -7.69 2.36 20.17
C TRP A 575 -8.98 1.70 20.66
N GLU A 576 -9.42 0.67 19.93
CA GLU A 576 -10.50 -0.23 20.30
C GLU A 576 -9.94 -1.65 20.33
N VAL A 577 -10.21 -2.38 21.42
CA VAL A 577 -9.91 -3.81 21.53
C VAL A 577 -10.96 -4.60 20.74
N ILE A 578 -10.54 -5.58 19.96
CA ILE A 578 -11.44 -6.42 19.17
C ILE A 578 -11.84 -7.64 20.02
N ASP A 579 -13.04 -7.60 20.58
CA ASP A 579 -13.59 -8.69 21.40
C ASP A 579 -13.70 -10.01 20.60
N GLY A 580 -13.16 -11.09 21.17
CA GLY A 580 -13.31 -12.46 20.66
C GLY A 580 -11.99 -13.15 20.30
N GLN A 581 -10.90 -12.41 20.16
CA GLN A 581 -9.55 -12.95 19.99
C GLN A 581 -8.89 -13.02 21.38
N LYS A 582 -9.32 -13.97 22.22
CA LYS A 582 -8.53 -14.32 23.42
C LYS A 582 -7.34 -15.15 22.95
N GLU A 583 -6.17 -14.93 23.56
CA GLU A 583 -4.94 -15.70 23.32
C GLU A 583 -5.07 -17.22 23.59
N GLU A 584 -6.24 -17.68 24.07
CA GLU A 584 -6.44 -19.05 24.51
C GLU A 584 -6.98 -19.92 23.37
N THR A 585 -6.07 -20.74 22.85
CA THR A 585 -6.21 -21.87 21.89
C THR A 585 -6.70 -21.50 20.49
N PRO A 586 -5.89 -21.72 19.44
CA PRO A 586 -6.36 -21.64 18.06
C PRO A 586 -7.53 -22.61 17.91
N SER A 587 -8.69 -22.13 17.45
CA SER A 587 -9.58 -23.06 16.77
C SER A 587 -8.83 -23.61 15.56
N GLU A 588 -9.02 -24.88 15.23
CA GLU A 588 -8.45 -25.54 14.04
C GLU A 588 -8.74 -24.81 12.71
N GLU A 589 -9.61 -23.79 12.69
CA GLU A 589 -9.68 -22.84 11.57
C GLU A 589 -8.38 -22.00 11.49
N LEU A 590 -7.54 -22.31 10.50
CA LEU A 590 -6.39 -21.52 10.06
C LEU A 590 -6.75 -20.03 10.03
N GLN A 591 -6.04 -19.25 10.86
CA GLN A 591 -6.22 -17.81 10.89
C GLN A 591 -5.63 -17.21 9.62
N LEU A 592 -6.36 -16.28 9.01
CA LEU A 592 -5.83 -15.48 7.91
C LEU A 592 -4.62 -14.68 8.36
N GLU A 593 -3.84 -14.15 7.42
CA GLU A 593 -2.64 -13.40 7.73
C GLU A 593 -2.82 -11.90 7.48
N ILE A 594 -1.97 -11.08 8.10
CA ILE A 594 -1.95 -9.64 7.82
C ILE A 594 -1.03 -9.43 6.62
N PRO A 595 -1.53 -8.93 5.48
CA PRO A 595 -0.71 -8.69 4.31
C PRO A 595 0.29 -7.55 4.57
N HIS A 596 1.57 -7.91 4.77
CA HIS A 596 2.64 -6.99 5.18
C HIS A 596 2.81 -5.78 4.25
N THR A 597 2.72 -6.00 2.93
CA THR A 597 2.93 -4.96 1.89
C THR A 597 1.94 -3.80 1.96
N ILE A 598 0.77 -4.01 2.58
CA ILE A 598 -0.28 -3.00 2.74
C ILE A 598 -0.61 -2.73 4.20
N ASP A 599 0.20 -3.21 5.14
CA ASP A 599 -0.04 -2.98 6.57
C ASP A 599 0.30 -1.53 6.97
N HIS A 600 -0.73 -0.71 7.09
CA HIS A 600 -0.61 0.67 7.59
C HIS A 600 -0.61 0.76 9.12
N ARG A 601 -0.72 -0.38 9.81
CA ARG A 601 -0.79 -0.51 11.27
C ARG A 601 -1.94 0.25 11.90
N PHE A 602 -3.03 0.42 11.15
CA PHE A 602 -4.31 0.88 11.70
C PHE A 602 -5.07 -0.24 12.41
N PHE A 603 -4.69 -1.49 12.11
CA PHE A 603 -5.17 -2.72 12.72
C PHE A 603 -3.91 -3.50 13.10
N VAL A 604 -3.77 -3.86 14.38
CA VAL A 604 -2.52 -4.43 14.87
C VAL A 604 -2.77 -5.58 15.83
N ARG A 605 -1.82 -6.51 15.85
CA ARG A 605 -1.66 -7.49 16.92
C ARG A 605 -0.75 -6.88 17.98
N ASN A 606 -1.11 -7.03 19.26
CA ASN A 606 -0.30 -6.60 20.41
C ASN A 606 0.16 -5.13 20.34
N ALA A 607 -0.82 -4.22 20.22
CA ALA A 607 -0.65 -2.80 19.94
C ALA A 607 0.41 -2.00 20.73
N PRO A 608 0.76 -2.25 22.01
CA PRO A 608 1.86 -1.49 22.61
C PRO A 608 3.23 -1.93 22.08
N GLU A 609 3.41 -3.22 21.79
CA GLU A 609 4.72 -3.82 21.47
C GLU A 609 5.02 -3.76 19.97
N CYS A 610 4.03 -4.00 19.11
CA CYS A 610 4.23 -4.08 17.66
C CYS A 610 4.90 -2.85 17.05
N PHE A 611 4.59 -1.64 17.53
CA PHE A 611 5.22 -0.41 17.02
C PHE A 611 6.67 -0.28 17.44
N ARG A 612 7.06 -0.86 18.57
CA ARG A 612 8.46 -0.88 18.99
C ARG A 612 9.21 -1.97 18.24
N ASP A 613 8.64 -3.16 18.16
CA ASP A 613 9.28 -4.32 17.54
C ASP A 613 9.57 -4.04 16.07
N SER A 614 8.65 -3.36 15.40
CA SER A 614 8.86 -2.88 14.05
C SER A 614 9.97 -1.86 13.80
N LEU A 615 10.50 -1.22 14.85
CA LEU A 615 11.71 -0.40 14.70
C LEU A 615 12.98 -1.26 14.56
N PHE A 616 12.85 -2.56 14.81
CA PHE A 616 13.95 -3.52 14.83
C PHE A 616 13.72 -4.72 13.92
N GLU A 617 12.55 -4.84 13.30
CA GLU A 617 12.31 -5.71 12.16
C GLU A 617 13.37 -5.39 11.10
N ASP A 618 14.07 -6.42 10.63
CA ASP A 618 14.97 -6.25 9.50
C ASP A 618 14.06 -5.97 8.29
N ASN A 619 14.25 -4.83 7.62
CA ASN A 619 13.56 -4.59 6.36
C ASN A 619 14.19 -5.54 5.35
N ASP A 620 13.50 -6.62 5.00
CA ASP A 620 13.97 -7.57 3.98
C ASP A 620 14.15 -6.91 2.59
N ASP A 621 13.72 -5.65 2.45
CA ASP A 621 13.80 -4.81 1.23
C ASP A 621 15.06 -3.90 1.12
N ASP A 622 16.01 -3.91 2.09
CA ASP A 622 17.19 -3.00 2.12
C ASP A 622 18.48 -3.53 1.45
#